data_AF-A0A1I2RWQ8-F1
#
_entry.id   AF-A0A1I2RWQ8-F1
#
_cell.length_a   1.000
_cell.length_b   1.000
_cell.length_c   1.000
_cell.angle_alpha   90.00
_cell.angle_beta   90.00
_cell.angle_gamma   90.00
#
_symmetry.space_group_name_H-M   'P 1'
#
loop_
_entity.id
_entity.type
_entity.pdbx_description
1 polymer ?
#
loop_
_entity_poly.entity_id
_entity_poly.type
_entity_poly.pdbx_seq_one_letter_code
_entity_poly.pdbx_strand_id
1 'polypeptide(L)' 'MNEENLQQVELNDFRENLLEYVAGEHPVALSRRSGTLGWFIPTHEEGDLRASLEQAAASLAQLLKQLP' A
#
# COMPACT_ATOMS: atom_id res chain seq x y z
N MET A 1 -9.80 2.85 -3.56
CA MET A 1 -8.97 3.57 -2.57
C MET A 1 -9.17 5.05 -2.85
N ASN A 2 -9.87 5.76 -1.96
CA ASN A 2 -10.10 7.19 -2.14
C ASN A 2 -8.80 7.94 -1.81
N GLU A 3 -8.40 8.89 -2.65
CA GLU A 3 -7.15 9.66 -2.48
C GLU A 3 -7.14 10.57 -1.23
N GLU A 4 -8.28 10.72 -0.55
CA GLU A 4 -8.49 11.61 0.60
C GLU A 4 -7.75 11.22 1.89
N ASN A 5 -7.17 10.02 1.98
CA ASN A 5 -6.50 9.54 3.21
C ASN A 5 -5.01 9.24 3.03
N LEU A 6 -4.39 9.81 1.99
CA LEU A 6 -3.01 9.53 1.65
C LEU A 6 -2.03 10.49 2.29
N GLN A 7 -1.33 10.01 3.31
CA GLN A 7 -0.26 10.76 3.95
C GLN A 7 1.04 10.61 3.14
N GLN A 8 1.64 11.74 2.77
CA GLN A 8 2.97 11.78 2.14
C GLN A 8 4.05 12.02 3.20
N VAL A 9 5.11 11.22 3.17
CA VAL A 9 6.19 11.23 4.18
C VAL A 9 7.55 11.22 3.48
N GLU A 10 8.48 12.07 3.92
CA GLU A 10 9.86 12.04 3.42
C GLU A 10 10.59 10.76 3.85
N LEU A 11 11.39 10.19 2.95
CA LEU A 11 12.04 8.90 3.16
C LEU A 11 12.94 8.89 4.41
N ASN A 12 13.57 10.01 4.75
CA ASN A 12 14.42 10.07 5.94
C ASN A 12 13.58 10.02 7.22
N ASP A 13 12.50 10.78 7.28
CA ASP A 13 11.57 10.79 8.43
C ASP A 13 10.93 9.41 8.61
N PHE A 14 10.57 8.75 7.51
CA PHE A 14 10.07 7.37 7.52
C PHE A 14 11.08 6.39 8.13
N ARG A 15 12.37 6.55 7.81
CA ARG A 15 13.44 5.66 8.32
C ARG A 15 13.71 5.89 9.81
N GLU A 16 13.62 7.13 10.28
CA GLU A 16 13.83 7.47 11.69
C GLU A 16 12.66 7.00 12.57
N ASN A 17 11.44 6.98 12.02
CA ASN A 17 10.21 6.64 12.75
C ASN A 17 9.54 5.34 12.26
N LEU A 18 10.32 4.39 11.73
CA LEU A 18 9.81 3.17 11.08
C LEU A 18 8.78 2.41 11.93
N LEU A 19 8.98 2.33 13.25
CA LEU A 19 8.06 1.63 14.16
C LEU A 19 6.66 2.24 14.19
N GLU A 20 6.55 3.57 14.11
CA GLU A 20 5.26 4.28 14.08
C GLU A 20 4.49 3.93 12.80
N TYR A 21 5.17 3.92 11.66
CA TYR A 21 4.54 3.58 10.39
C TYR A 21 4.17 2.11 10.29
N VAL A 22 5.02 1.20 10.80
CA VAL A 22 4.70 -0.23 10.88
C VAL A 22 3.50 -0.49 11.78
N ALA A 23 3.34 0.28 12.87
CA ALA A 23 2.20 0.19 13.77
C ALA A 23 0.91 0.86 13.24
N GLY A 24 1.02 1.76 12.25
CA GLY A 24 -0.10 2.51 11.70
C GLY A 24 -0.99 1.68 10.77
N GLU A 25 -2.24 2.09 10.58
CA GLU A 25 -3.24 1.32 9.79
C GLU A 25 -3.40 1.83 8.34
N HIS A 26 -2.65 2.86 7.94
CA HIS A 26 -2.88 3.56 6.69
C HIS A 26 -1.65 3.55 5.77
N PRO A 27 -1.85 3.37 4.45
CA PRO A 27 -0.79 3.53 3.47
C PRO A 27 -0.18 4.93 3.51
N VAL A 28 1.13 4.99 3.35
CA VAL A 28 1.91 6.24 3.28
C VAL A 28 2.70 6.28 1.97
N ALA A 29 2.62 7.40 1.28
CA ALA A 29 3.42 7.68 0.09
C ALA A 29 4.80 8.18 0.50
N LEU A 30 5.85 7.45 0.14
CA LEU A 30 7.23 7.83 0.43
C LEU A 30 7.73 8.80 -0.63
N SER A 31 8.15 9.99 -0.23
CA SER A 31 8.77 10.97 -1.11
C SER A 31 10.23 11.21 -0.79
N ARG A 32 10.93 11.72 -1.80
CA ARG A 32 12.17 12.49 -1.60
C ARG A 32 12.06 13.76 -2.44
N ARG A 33 13.05 14.63 -2.34
CA ARG A 33 13.17 15.87 -3.16
C ARG A 33 12.90 15.74 -4.67
N SER A 34 13.03 14.56 -5.28
CA SER A 34 12.78 14.31 -6.71
C SER A 34 11.38 13.75 -7.03
N GLY A 35 10.51 13.61 -6.04
CA GLY A 35 9.14 13.11 -6.19
C GLY A 35 8.85 11.87 -5.33
N THR A 36 7.69 11.27 -5.58
CA THR A 36 7.25 10.04 -4.90
C THR A 36 8.08 8.85 -5.35
N LEU A 37 8.71 8.18 -4.39
CA LEU A 37 9.55 7.00 -4.60
C LEU A 37 8.73 5.71 -4.63
N GLY A 38 7.67 5.66 -3.85
CA GLY A 38 6.91 4.44 -3.65
C GLY A 38 5.91 4.58 -2.51
N TRP A 39 5.36 3.44 -2.11
CA TRP A 39 4.28 3.36 -1.12
C TRP A 39 4.66 2.34 -0.07
N PHE A 40 4.49 2.70 1.19
CA PHE A 40 4.52 1.77 2.30
C PHE A 40 3.09 1.45 2.70
N ILE A 41 2.74 0.16 2.71
CA ILE A 41 1.42 -0.33 3.11
C ILE A 41 1.67 -1.21 4.33
N PRO A 42 1.33 -0.73 5.55
CA PRO A 42 1.47 -1.55 6.75
C PRO A 42 0.59 -2.79 6.59
N THR A 43 1.19 -3.95 6.82
CA THR A 43 0.50 -5.23 6.84
C THR A 43 0.53 -5.72 8.27
N HIS A 44 -0.48 -5.32 9.03
CA HIS A 44 -0.81 -6.02 10.27
C HIS A 44 -1.25 -7.42 9.87
N GLU A 45 -0.91 -8.44 10.66
CA GLU A 45 -1.54 -9.76 10.55
C GLU A 45 -3.02 -9.64 10.95
N GLU A 46 -3.80 -8.92 10.16
CA GLU A 46 -5.22 -9.15 10.06
C GLU A 46 -5.36 -10.33 9.10
N GLY A 47 -5.73 -11.47 9.67
CA GLY A 47 -6.13 -12.62 8.88
C GLY A 47 -7.06 -12.18 7.74
N ASP A 48 -6.89 -12.82 6.60
CA ASP A 48 -7.65 -12.65 5.35
C ASP A 48 -7.14 -11.63 4.32
N LEU A 49 -6.06 -10.88 4.57
CA LEU A 49 -5.46 -10.00 3.52
C LEU A 49 -4.92 -10.81 2.33
N ARG A 50 -4.24 -11.93 2.61
CA ARG A 50 -3.75 -12.84 1.57
C ARG A 50 -4.89 -13.44 0.76
N ALA A 51 -5.96 -13.88 1.41
CA ALA A 51 -7.13 -14.42 0.73
C ALA A 51 -7.82 -13.35 -0.13
N SER A 52 -7.92 -12.11 0.39
CA SER A 52 -8.47 -10.96 -0.35
C SER A 52 -7.62 -10.62 -1.59
N LEU A 53 -6.29 -10.67 -1.49
CA LEU A 53 -5.39 -10.48 -2.63
C LEU A 53 -5.49 -11.63 -3.64
N GLU A 54 -5.57 -12.87 -3.17
CA GLU A 54 -5.78 -14.05 -4.02
C GLU A 54 -7.13 -13.95 -4.77
N GLN A 55 -8.18 -13.49 -4.11
CA GLN A 55 -9.50 -13.29 -4.71
C GLN A 55 -9.52 -12.13 -5.71
N ALA A 56 -8.84 -11.02 -5.40
CA ALA A 56 -8.68 -9.90 -6.33
C ALA A 56 -7.89 -10.34 -7.58
N ALA A 57 -6.81 -11.10 -7.39
CA ALA A 57 -6.01 -11.65 -8.50
C ALA A 57 -6.82 -12.61 -9.37
N ALA A 58 -7.62 -13.49 -8.77
CA ALA A 58 -8.51 -14.40 -9.50
C ALA A 58 -9.58 -13.65 -10.31
N SER A 59 -10.18 -12.60 -9.73
CA SER A 59 -11.16 -11.76 -10.41
C SER A 59 -10.56 -11.03 -11.61
N LEU A 60 -9.37 -10.45 -11.45
CA LEU A 60 -8.63 -9.81 -12.54
C LEU A 60 -8.32 -10.81 -13.66
N ALA A 61 -7.86 -12.01 -13.30
CA ALA A 61 -7.56 -13.06 -14.28
C ALA A 61 -8.78 -13.48 -15.11
N GLN A 62 -9.98 -13.42 -14.55
CA GLN A 62 -11.23 -13.68 -15.29
C GLN A 62 -11.54 -12.54 -16.27
N LEU A 63 -11.41 -11.28 -15.84
CA LEU A 63 -11.65 -10.12 -16.70
C LEU A 63 -10.67 -10.09 -17.88
N LEU A 64 -9.39 -10.40 -17.63
CA LEU A 64 -8.37 -10.45 -18.68
C LEU A 64 -8.65 -11.52 -19.74
N LYS A 65 -9.32 -12.62 -19.37
CA LYS A 65 -9.73 -13.67 -20.33
C LYS A 65 -10.92 -13.26 -21.20
N GLN A 66 -11.64 -12.21 -20.82
CA GLN A 66 -12.79 -11.68 -21.56
C GLN A 66 -12.39 -10.55 -22.51
N LEU A 67 -11.14 -10.09 -22.46
CA LEU A 67 -10.61 -9.13 -23.41
C LEU A 67 -10.25 -9.84 -24.73
N PRO A 68 -10.59 -9.24 -25.90
CA PRO A 68 -10.40 -9.83 -27.23
C PRO A 68 -8.93 -9.96 -27.64
#